data_AF-A0A3D2YIM8-F1
#
_entry.id   AF-A0A3D2YIM8-F1
#
_cell.length_a   1.000
_cell.length_b   1.000
_cell.length_c   1.000
_cell.angle_alpha   90.00
_cell.angle_beta   90.00
_cell.angle_gamma   90.00
#
_symmetry.space_group_name_H-M   'P 1'
#
loop_
_entity.id
_entity.type
_entity.pdbx_description
1 polymer ?
#
loop_
_entity_poly.entity_id
_entity_poly.type
_entity_poly.pdbx_seq_one_letter_code
_entity_poly.pdbx_strand_id
1 'polypeptide(L)'
;RVTIKKDKAKNKSSLRTYPLIPFLKERLLEAKKQQEENRKLCGRAYNKEYLGYVCVDVIGNLIKPNYVSSTFGKLLAKNNLRHIRFHDLRHTCASLLLANGVPMEQVKEWLGHSEISTTVDIYGHLQYATKKQSAAAIEQDIVAPMLQNLSAVSP
;
A
#
# COMPACT_ATOMS: atom_id res chain seq x y z
N ARG A 1 11.96 15.57 22.64
CA ARG A 1 10.77 14.75 22.97
C ARG A 1 11.15 13.30 22.78
N VAL A 2 11.30 12.53 23.86
CA VAL A 2 11.73 11.12 23.80
C VAL A 2 10.50 10.29 23.41
N THR A 3 10.50 9.73 22.21
CA THR A 3 9.42 8.85 21.75
C THR A 3 9.66 7.46 22.32
N ILE A 4 8.92 7.12 23.38
CA ILE A 4 8.92 5.75 23.92
C ILE A 4 8.25 4.84 22.90
N LYS A 5 9.02 3.96 22.27
CA LYS A 5 8.51 2.93 21.36
C LYS A 5 7.66 1.94 22.13
N LYS A 6 6.36 1.90 21.85
CA LYS A 6 5.50 0.77 22.23
C LYS A 6 5.38 -0.15 21.02
N ASP A 7 5.78 -1.40 21.18
CA ASP A 7 5.69 -2.45 20.15
C ASP A 7 4.25 -3.02 20.02
N LYS A 8 3.27 -2.23 20.42
CA LYS A 8 1.85 -2.61 20.42
C LYS A 8 1.05 -1.48 19.81
N ALA A 9 0.30 -1.81 18.77
CA ALA A 9 -0.71 -0.92 18.26
C ALA A 9 -1.76 -0.65 19.35
N LYS A 10 -2.31 0.57 19.39
CA LYS A 10 -3.27 1.01 20.41
C LYS A 10 -4.56 0.16 20.42
N ASN A 11 -4.86 -0.53 19.32
CA ASN A 11 -6.07 -1.30 19.08
C ASN A 11 -5.78 -2.47 18.11
N LYS A 12 -6.47 -3.61 18.31
CA LYS A 12 -6.33 -4.80 17.45
C LYS A 12 -6.62 -4.50 15.97
N SER A 13 -7.52 -3.54 15.70
CA SER A 13 -7.86 -3.07 14.36
C SER A 13 -6.71 -2.42 13.59
N SER A 14 -5.61 -2.06 14.26
CA SER A 14 -4.40 -1.51 13.62
C SER A 14 -3.41 -2.59 13.16
N LEU A 15 -3.54 -3.82 13.64
CA LEU A 15 -2.71 -4.95 13.19
C LEU A 15 -3.27 -5.50 11.88
N ARG A 16 -2.40 -5.72 10.89
CA ARG A 16 -2.78 -6.20 9.56
C ARG A 16 -1.73 -7.13 8.98
N THR A 17 -2.20 -8.08 8.19
CA THR A 17 -1.34 -9.02 7.46
C THR A 17 -1.43 -8.67 5.99
N TYR A 18 -0.27 -8.53 5.34
CA TYR A 18 -0.19 -8.27 3.91
C TYR A 18 0.43 -9.48 3.20
N PRO A 19 -0.08 -9.87 2.02
CA PRO A 19 0.58 -10.88 1.21
C PRO A 19 1.94 -10.33 0.75
N LEU A 20 3.01 -11.08 1.04
CA LEU A 20 4.35 -10.68 0.66
C LEU A 20 4.59 -10.99 -0.82
N ILE A 21 4.66 -9.96 -1.65
CA ILE A 21 4.97 -10.14 -3.07
C ILE A 21 6.43 -10.58 -3.26
N PRO A 22 6.76 -11.42 -4.27
CA PRO A 22 8.11 -11.94 -4.48
C PRO A 22 9.18 -10.85 -4.55
N PHE A 23 8.90 -9.76 -5.26
CA PHE A 23 9.80 -8.61 -5.34
C PHE A 23 10.16 -8.03 -3.97
N LEU A 24 9.18 -7.85 -3.07
CA LEU A 24 9.44 -7.36 -1.72
C LEU A 24 10.21 -8.38 -0.89
N LYS A 25 9.88 -9.67 -1.01
CA LYS A 25 10.62 -10.75 -0.33
C LYS A 25 12.11 -10.69 -0.66
N GLU A 26 12.45 -10.57 -1.94
CA GLU A 26 13.85 -10.46 -2.37
C GLU A 26 14.53 -9.22 -1.79
N ARG A 27 13.90 -8.05 -1.85
CA ARG A 27 14.48 -6.81 -1.30
C ARG A 27 14.67 -6.87 0.21
N LEU A 28 13.77 -7.52 0.94
CA LEU A 28 13.91 -7.72 2.39
C LEU A 28 15.05 -8.69 2.73
N LEU A 29 15.22 -9.76 1.94
CA LEU A 29 16.34 -10.71 2.11
C LEU A 29 17.68 -10.05 1.81
N GLU A 30 17.74 -9.21 0.77
CA GLU A 30 18.93 -8.42 0.44
C GLU A 30 19.27 -7.42 1.54
N ALA A 31 18.27 -6.69 2.07
CA ALA A 31 18.46 -5.80 3.21
C ALA A 31 18.99 -6.55 4.43
N LYS A 32 18.45 -7.74 4.74
CA LYS A 32 18.93 -8.59 5.83
C LYS A 32 20.39 -9.00 5.63
N LYS A 33 20.77 -9.43 4.42
CA LYS A 33 22.16 -9.77 4.08
C LYS A 33 23.08 -8.56 4.30
N GLN A 34 22.68 -7.38 3.85
CA GLN A 34 23.46 -6.15 4.03
C GLN A 34 23.65 -5.81 5.51
N GLN A 35 22.62 -6.00 6.34
CA GLN A 35 22.74 -5.79 7.80
C GLN A 35 23.74 -6.76 8.43
N GLU A 36 23.76 -8.02 8.00
CA GLU A 36 24.74 -9.01 8.48
C GLU A 36 26.17 -8.65 8.10
N GLU A 37 26.38 -8.15 6.88
CA GLU A 37 27.68 -7.64 6.42
C GLU A 37 28.11 -6.40 7.21
N ASN A 38 27.22 -5.41 7.36
CA ASN A 38 27.46 -4.22 8.16
C ASN A 38 27.85 -4.58 9.60
N ARG A 39 27.18 -5.57 10.20
CA ARG A 39 27.50 -6.06 11.54
C ARG A 39 28.91 -6.65 11.62
N LYS A 40 29.35 -7.39 10.60
CA LYS A 40 30.71 -7.93 10.52
C LYS A 40 31.74 -6.80 10.41
N LEU A 41 31.48 -5.82 9.55
CA LEU A 41 32.38 -4.68 9.30
C LEU A 41 32.49 -3.74 10.50
N CYS A 42 31.37 -3.36 11.10
CA CYS A 42 31.33 -2.43 12.25
C CYS A 42 31.72 -3.09 13.57
N GLY A 43 31.68 -4.43 13.67
CA GLY A 43 32.12 -5.20 14.83
C GLY A 43 31.48 -4.73 16.14
N ARG A 44 32.29 -4.20 17.05
CA ARG A 44 31.83 -3.72 18.38
C ARG A 44 31.03 -2.42 18.30
N ALA A 45 31.23 -1.61 17.26
CA ALA A 45 30.54 -0.34 17.09
C ALA A 45 29.10 -0.53 16.56
N TYR A 46 28.75 -1.73 16.08
CA TYR A 46 27.41 -2.01 15.58
C TYR A 46 26.38 -2.05 16.73
N ASN A 47 25.30 -1.28 16.60
CA ASN A 47 24.20 -1.24 17.52
C ASN A 47 23.35 -2.52 17.40
N LYS A 48 23.28 -3.28 18.50
CA LYS A 48 22.54 -4.56 18.57
C LYS A 48 21.14 -4.44 19.16
N GLU A 49 20.72 -3.24 19.59
CA GLU A 49 19.39 -3.00 20.16
C GLU A 49 18.27 -3.28 19.15
N TYR A 50 18.54 -3.07 17.86
CA TYR A 50 17.53 -3.14 16.79
C TYR A 50 17.73 -4.31 15.82
N LEU A 51 18.31 -5.43 16.26
CA LEU A 51 18.57 -6.60 15.39
C LEU A 51 17.32 -7.20 14.73
N GLY A 52 16.14 -7.01 15.32
CA GLY A 52 14.86 -7.44 14.73
C GLY A 52 14.26 -6.45 13.72
N TYR A 53 14.90 -5.32 13.45
CA TYR A 53 14.37 -4.25 12.60
C TYR A 53 15.00 -4.27 11.20
N VAL A 54 14.21 -3.96 10.18
CA VAL A 54 14.69 -3.88 8.78
C VAL A 54 15.24 -2.48 8.44
N CYS A 55 14.56 -1.43 8.89
CA CYS A 55 14.92 -0.05 8.56
C CYS A 55 15.96 0.53 9.54
N VAL A 56 17.20 0.09 9.41
CA VAL A 56 18.35 0.57 10.18
C VAL A 56 19.44 1.14 9.27
N ASP A 57 20.27 2.02 9.81
CA ASP A 57 21.46 2.54 9.12
C ASP A 57 22.61 1.52 9.13
N VAL A 58 23.75 1.91 8.56
CA VAL A 58 24.93 1.06 8.42
C VAL A 58 25.56 0.64 9.76
N ILE A 59 25.24 1.32 10.87
CA ILE A 59 25.74 1.00 12.21
C ILE A 59 24.62 0.30 13.03
N GLY A 60 23.45 0.06 12.47
CA GLY A 60 22.35 -0.62 13.15
C GLY A 60 21.42 0.30 13.95
N ASN A 61 21.55 1.63 13.80
CA ASN A 61 20.61 2.56 14.43
C ASN A 61 19.36 2.75 13.59
N LEU A 62 18.26 3.16 14.22
CA LEU A 62 17.02 3.42 13.50
C LEU A 62 17.14 4.64 12.58
N ILE A 63 16.64 4.47 11.37
CA ILE A 63 16.45 5.61 10.46
C ILE A 63 15.36 6.52 11.04
N LYS A 64 15.65 7.82 11.13
CA LYS A 64 14.69 8.81 11.65
C LYS A 64 13.43 8.83 10.75
N PRO A 65 12.21 8.87 11.29
CA PRO A 65 10.98 8.86 10.48
C PRO A 65 10.93 9.97 9.42
N ASN A 66 11.38 11.18 9.79
CA ASN A 66 11.39 12.32 8.89
C ASN A 66 12.45 12.23 7.80
N TYR A 67 13.45 11.34 7.95
CA TYR A 67 14.53 11.17 6.98
C TYR A 67 13.96 10.87 5.61
N VAL A 68 13.09 9.85 5.51
CA VAL A 68 12.49 9.41 4.24
C VAL A 68 11.70 10.54 3.58
N SER A 69 10.81 11.22 4.32
CA SER A 69 10.03 12.33 3.78
C SER A 69 10.91 13.49 3.31
N SER A 70 11.97 13.83 4.06
CA SER A 70 12.87 14.94 3.74
C SER A 70 13.83 14.65 2.58
N THR A 71 14.26 13.40 2.40
CA THR A 71 15.17 12.99 1.33
C THR A 71 14.43 12.66 0.04
N PHE A 72 13.16 12.27 0.12
CA PHE A 72 12.36 11.92 -1.05
C PHE A 72 12.21 13.08 -2.04
N GLY A 73 11.92 14.31 -1.58
CA GLY A 73 11.85 15.47 -2.46
C GLY A 73 13.17 15.74 -3.20
N LYS A 74 14.31 15.54 -2.52
CA LYS A 74 15.64 15.65 -3.12
C LYS A 74 15.91 14.55 -4.14
N LEU A 75 15.46 13.32 -3.86
CA LEU A 75 15.55 12.19 -4.78
C LEU A 75 14.77 12.47 -6.08
N LEU A 76 13.55 13.02 -5.97
CA LEU A 76 12.74 13.37 -7.13
C LEU A 76 13.43 14.46 -7.97
N ALA A 77 13.91 15.53 -7.32
CA ALA A 77 14.62 16.61 -7.99
C ALA A 77 15.88 16.10 -8.72
N LYS A 78 16.67 15.22 -8.07
CA LYS A 78 17.87 14.62 -8.67
C LYS A 78 17.58 13.81 -9.94
N ASN A 79 16.38 13.23 -10.06
CA ASN A 79 15.97 12.41 -11.19
C ASN A 79 15.03 13.17 -12.16
N ASN A 80 14.91 14.49 -12.05
CA ASN A 80 14.01 15.32 -12.87
C ASN A 80 12.54 14.86 -12.85
N LEU A 81 12.09 14.35 -11.70
CA LEU A 81 10.71 13.89 -11.51
C LEU A 81 9.85 14.99 -10.89
N ARG A 82 8.54 14.96 -11.21
CA ARG A 82 7.54 15.84 -10.59
C ARG A 82 7.61 15.72 -9.07
N HIS A 83 7.62 16.86 -8.39
CA HIS A 83 7.58 16.88 -6.94
C HIS A 83 6.25 16.33 -6.40
N ILE A 84 6.35 15.27 -5.61
CA ILE A 84 5.24 14.67 -4.84
C ILE A 84 5.74 14.36 -3.43
N ARG A 85 4.82 14.31 -2.46
CA ARG A 85 5.16 13.94 -1.08
C ARG A 85 5.35 12.43 -0.99
N PHE A 86 6.13 11.97 -0.02
CA PHE A 86 6.31 10.54 0.20
C PHE A 86 4.99 9.82 0.52
N HIS A 87 4.08 10.48 1.24
CA HIS A 87 2.74 9.94 1.53
C HIS A 87 1.88 9.75 0.27
N ASP A 88 2.15 10.50 -0.80
CA ASP A 88 1.39 10.37 -2.04
C ASP A 88 1.62 9.00 -2.72
N LEU A 89 2.73 8.30 -2.41
CA LEU A 89 2.92 6.91 -2.84
C LEU A 89 1.84 5.97 -2.28
N ARG A 90 1.39 6.20 -1.03
CA ARG A 90 0.29 5.46 -0.44
C ARG A 90 -1.01 5.76 -1.18
N HIS A 91 -1.21 7.01 -1.58
CA HIS A 91 -2.37 7.40 -2.38
C HIS A 91 -2.37 6.77 -3.77
N THR A 92 -1.20 6.70 -4.42
CA THR A 92 -1.04 6.02 -5.71
C THR A 92 -1.36 4.53 -5.61
N CYS A 93 -0.92 3.86 -4.54
CA CYS A 93 -1.25 2.45 -4.31
C CYS A 93 -2.77 2.22 -4.26
N ALA A 94 -3.50 3.07 -3.53
CA ALA A 94 -4.96 3.01 -3.47
C ALA A 94 -5.62 3.21 -4.83
N SER A 95 -5.20 4.25 -5.59
CA SER A 95 -5.70 4.50 -6.94
C SER A 95 -5.47 3.31 -7.86
N LEU A 96 -4.28 2.69 -7.80
CA LEU A 96 -3.95 1.53 -8.63
C LEU A 96 -4.81 0.32 -8.28
N LEU A 97 -5.02 0.03 -6.98
CA LEU A 97 -5.89 -1.07 -6.56
C LEU A 97 -7.32 -0.86 -7.08
N LEU A 98 -7.88 0.34 -6.93
CA LEU A 98 -9.22 0.67 -7.41
C LEU A 98 -9.33 0.61 -8.93
N ALA A 99 -8.32 1.12 -9.65
CA ALA A 99 -8.28 1.07 -11.11
C ALA A 99 -8.20 -0.38 -11.65
N ASN A 100 -7.64 -1.31 -10.87
CA ASN A 100 -7.62 -2.74 -11.17
C ASN A 100 -8.88 -3.48 -10.65
N GLY A 101 -9.93 -2.76 -10.26
CA GLY A 101 -11.21 -3.35 -9.85
C GLY A 101 -11.22 -3.95 -8.44
N VAL A 102 -10.20 -3.69 -7.61
CA VAL A 102 -10.22 -4.14 -6.22
C VAL A 102 -11.36 -3.41 -5.47
N PRO A 103 -12.25 -4.13 -4.77
CA PRO A 103 -13.35 -3.52 -4.04
C PRO A 103 -12.88 -2.49 -3.01
N MET A 104 -13.63 -1.41 -2.85
CA MET A 104 -13.32 -0.30 -1.95
C MET A 104 -13.08 -0.75 -0.50
N GLU A 105 -13.82 -1.76 -0.04
CA GLU A 105 -13.69 -2.35 1.29
C GLU A 105 -12.32 -3.02 1.49
N GLN A 106 -11.85 -3.75 0.48
CA GLN A 106 -10.52 -4.36 0.49
C GLN A 106 -9.45 -3.27 0.42
N VAL A 107 -9.61 -2.23 -0.40
CA VAL A 107 -8.68 -1.10 -0.43
C VAL A 107 -8.62 -0.38 0.92
N LYS A 108 -9.74 -0.19 1.61
CA LYS A 108 -9.78 0.35 2.97
C LYS A 108 -8.99 -0.51 3.94
N GLU A 109 -9.14 -1.83 3.89
CA GLU A 109 -8.37 -2.77 4.71
C GLU A 109 -6.87 -2.66 4.42
N TRP A 110 -6.50 -2.65 3.13
CA TRP A 110 -5.12 -2.48 2.67
C TRP A 110 -4.49 -1.17 3.16
N LEU A 111 -5.25 -0.08 3.15
CA LEU A 111 -4.81 1.24 3.64
C LEU A 111 -4.99 1.40 5.14
N GLY A 112 -5.65 0.49 5.82
CA GLY A 112 -5.87 0.58 7.25
C GLY A 112 -6.55 1.85 7.75
N HIS A 113 -7.40 2.46 6.92
CA HIS A 113 -8.20 3.61 7.30
C HIS A 113 -9.34 3.14 8.22
N SER A 114 -9.54 3.81 9.36
CA SER A 114 -10.68 3.55 10.23
C SER A 114 -12.00 3.93 9.55
N GLU A 115 -12.00 5.02 8.80
CA GLU A 115 -13.16 5.56 8.08
C GLU A 115 -13.05 5.32 6.57
N ILE A 116 -14.17 4.97 5.94
CA ILE A 116 -14.25 4.73 4.48
C ILE A 116 -14.40 6.05 3.71
N SER A 117 -14.90 7.11 4.36
CA SER A 117 -15.14 8.44 3.79
C SER A 117 -13.86 9.03 3.17
N THR A 118 -12.72 8.92 3.84
CA THR A 118 -11.43 9.38 3.30
C THR A 118 -11.06 8.70 1.99
N THR A 119 -11.42 7.43 1.79
CA THR A 119 -11.11 6.69 0.57
C THR A 119 -12.15 6.98 -0.53
N VAL A 120 -13.42 7.14 -0.15
CA VAL A 120 -14.52 7.49 -1.08
C VAL A 120 -14.39 8.93 -1.59
N ASP A 121 -14.08 9.90 -0.73
CA ASP A 121 -13.93 11.31 -1.11
C ASP A 121 -12.72 11.52 -2.05
N ILE A 122 -11.67 10.72 -1.88
CA ILE A 122 -10.44 10.82 -2.67
C ILE A 122 -10.54 10.04 -3.99
N TYR A 123 -11.24 8.89 -4.02
CA TYR A 123 -11.22 7.98 -5.18
C TYR A 123 -12.58 7.68 -5.80
N GLY A 124 -13.68 8.25 -5.31
CA GLY A 124 -15.03 8.00 -5.81
C GLY A 124 -15.20 8.27 -7.31
N HIS A 125 -14.40 9.19 -7.87
CA HIS A 125 -14.38 9.48 -9.31
C HIS A 125 -13.87 8.30 -10.16
N LEU A 126 -12.98 7.44 -9.63
CA LEU A 126 -12.50 6.25 -10.34
C LEU A 126 -13.60 5.18 -10.46
N GLN A 127 -14.61 5.19 -9.59
CA GLN A 127 -15.74 4.25 -9.64
C GLN A 127 -16.78 4.57 -10.72
N TYR A 128 -16.75 5.75 -11.35
CA TYR A 128 -17.69 6.05 -12.44
C TYR A 128 -17.48 5.11 -13.63
N ALA A 129 -16.24 4.68 -13.90
CA ALA A 129 -15.94 3.65 -14.89
C ALA A 129 -16.55 2.29 -14.51
N THR A 130 -16.52 1.93 -13.23
CA THR A 130 -17.14 0.71 -12.69
C THR A 130 -18.66 0.74 -12.82
N LYS A 131 -19.32 1.90 -12.65
CA LYS A 131 -20.78 2.02 -12.85
C LYS A 131 -21.22 1.68 -14.29
N LYS A 132 -20.41 2.02 -15.30
CA LYS A 132 -20.68 1.61 -16.69
C LYS A 132 -20.57 0.10 -16.87
N GLN A 133 -19.58 -0.53 -16.23
CA GLN A 133 -19.47 -1.99 -16.20
C GLN A 133 -20.66 -2.65 -15.49
N SER A 134 -21.11 -2.11 -14.35
CA SER A 134 -22.29 -2.62 -13.65
C SER A 134 -23.57 -2.49 -14.48
N ALA A 135 -23.72 -1.39 -15.22
CA ALA A 135 -24.84 -1.22 -16.15
C ALA A 135 -24.79 -2.25 -17.28
N ALA A 136 -23.61 -2.49 -17.87
CA ALA A 136 -23.43 -3.52 -18.90
C ALA A 136 -23.72 -4.94 -18.39
N ALA A 137 -23.36 -5.25 -17.13
CA ALA A 137 -23.67 -6.53 -16.50
C ALA A 137 -25.19 -6.72 -16.30
N ILE A 138 -25.92 -5.67 -15.88
CA ILE A 138 -27.39 -5.72 -15.80
C ILE A 138 -27.99 -6.00 -17.18
N GLU A 139 -27.48 -5.35 -18.23
CA GLU A 139 -27.93 -5.58 -19.60
C GLU A 139 -27.66 -7.03 -20.06
N GLN A 140 -26.47 -7.56 -19.78
CA GLN A 140 -26.11 -8.93 -20.16
C GLN A 140 -26.85 -10.02 -19.36
N ASP A 141 -26.94 -9.87 -18.04
CA ASP A 141 -27.36 -10.96 -17.15
C ASP A 141 -28.86 -10.92 -16.84
N ILE A 142 -29.49 -9.75 -16.95
CA ILE A 142 -30.93 -9.58 -16.64
C ILE A 142 -31.72 -9.30 -17.92
N VAL A 143 -31.29 -8.32 -18.72
CA VAL A 143 -32.09 -7.85 -19.86
C VAL A 143 -32.01 -8.83 -21.04
N ALA A 144 -30.81 -9.29 -21.42
CA ALA A 144 -30.64 -10.19 -22.56
C ALA A 144 -31.39 -11.54 -22.40
N PRO A 145 -31.34 -12.22 -21.24
CA PRO A 145 -32.07 -13.47 -21.02
C PRO A 145 -33.59 -13.25 -20.94
N MET A 146 -34.03 -12.12 -20.38
CA MET A 146 -35.45 -11.77 -20.32
C MET A 146 -36.03 -11.55 -21.72
N LEU A 147 -35.31 -10.84 -22.60
CA LEU A 147 -35.72 -10.62 -23.99
C LEU A 147 -35.70 -11.92 -24.81
N GLN A 148 -34.71 -12.80 -24.62
CA GLN A 148 -34.70 -14.12 -25.24
C GLN A 148 -35.91 -14.96 -24.83
N ASN A 149 -36.25 -15.00 -23.54
CA ASN A 149 -37.42 -15.72 -23.04
C ASN A 149 -38.75 -15.13 -23.58
N LEU A 150 -38.85 -13.81 -23.73
CA LEU A 150 -40.02 -13.17 -24.37
C LEU A 150 -40.15 -13.52 -25.86
N SER A 151 -39.03 -13.59 -26.58
CA SER A 151 -39.02 -13.98 -27.99
C SER A 151 -39.30 -15.48 -28.22
N ALA A 152 -38.97 -16.34 -27.25
CA ALA A 152 -39.24 -17.78 -27.29
C ALA A 152 -40.70 -18.15 -26.95
N VAL A 153 -41.50 -17.18 -26.47
CA VAL A 153 -42.91 -17.36 -26.07
C VAL A 153 -43.88 -16.81 -27.13
N SER A 154 -43.38 -16.24 -28.24
CA SER A 154 -44.22 -15.91 -29.39
C SER A 154 -44.44 -17.15 -30.28
N PRO A 155 -45.69 -17.50 -30.64
CA PRO A 155 -46.04 -18.70 -31.41
C PRO A 155 -45.59 -18.66 -32.87
#